data_AF-A0A8J2NJF0-F1
#
_entry.id   AF-A0A8J2NJF0-F1
#
_cell.length_a   1.000
_cell.length_b   1.000
_cell.length_c   1.000
_cell.angle_alpha   90.00
_cell.angle_beta   90.00
_cell.angle_gamma   90.00
#
_symmetry.space_group_name_H-M   'P 1'
#
loop_
_entity.id
_entity.type
_entity.pdbx_description
1 polymer ?
#
loop_
_entity_poly.entity_id
_entity_poly.type
_entity_poly.pdbx_seq_one_letter_code
_entity_poly.pdbx_strand_id
1 'polypeptide(L)'
;MADPANTQNSNNAPSERPLDASKLIVTKTDKPNPIPEPGSAALWAQNACCDHMVTARWTAGQGWEAPELQPYGDISISPAASCLHYATQCFEGMELYQTFPTRLPYHFTDDALNGGFPRTSPEDFCIFARLSSALDDKIILEGITRQSVLDRARSKLSDNIEVVEAKFTMVTYSCKWNDPESSGIAMAYRTQFFIFPISVIGLEGRDMDISLQGSVLSDGCAETIKGWLRDIMFGNEAHEWSVTAEEGQAADIVLQTV
;
A
#
# COMPACT_ATOMS: atom_id res chain seq x y z
N MET A 1 -9.65 -59.46 5.66
CA MET A 1 -10.66 -58.39 5.78
C MET A 1 -10.75 -58.08 7.26
N ALA A 2 -10.03 -57.05 7.70
CA ALA A 2 -10.05 -56.54 9.08
C ALA A 2 -10.08 -55.01 8.96
N ASP A 3 -11.03 -54.42 9.68
CA ASP A 3 -11.53 -53.06 9.55
C ASP A 3 -10.67 -52.09 10.39
N PRO A 4 -10.11 -50.99 9.86
CA PRO A 4 -9.36 -50.02 10.65
C PRO A 4 -10.30 -48.91 11.11
N ALA A 5 -11.11 -49.18 12.14
CA ALA A 5 -11.89 -48.14 12.79
C ALA A 5 -11.32 -47.82 14.18
N ASN A 6 -11.11 -46.52 14.40
CA ASN A 6 -11.13 -45.84 15.69
C ASN A 6 -9.79 -45.71 16.45
N THR A 7 -8.87 -44.90 15.90
CA THR A 7 -8.00 -44.05 16.74
C THR A 7 -8.68 -42.69 16.88
N GLN A 8 -9.38 -42.47 17.98
CA GLN A 8 -9.79 -41.11 18.36
C GLN A 8 -8.53 -40.29 18.64
N ASN A 9 -8.13 -39.44 17.70
CA ASN A 9 -7.17 -38.37 17.96
C ASN A 9 -7.84 -37.37 18.90
N SER A 10 -7.62 -37.53 20.21
CA SER A 10 -7.85 -36.46 21.17
C SER A 10 -6.79 -35.37 20.94
N ASN A 11 -7.00 -34.54 19.91
CA ASN A 11 -6.21 -33.33 19.68
C ASN A 11 -6.61 -32.27 20.73
N ASN A 12 -6.27 -32.50 22.00
CA ASN A 12 -6.22 -31.44 23.00
C ASN A 12 -4.86 -30.74 22.87
N ALA A 13 -4.66 -30.02 21.77
CA ALA A 13 -3.65 -28.96 21.78
C ALA A 13 -4.13 -27.89 22.77
N PRO A 14 -3.27 -27.38 23.66
CA PRO A 14 -3.64 -26.27 24.54
C PRO A 14 -4.11 -25.09 23.67
N SER A 15 -5.31 -24.58 23.96
CA SER A 15 -5.86 -23.41 23.28
C SER A 15 -4.99 -22.20 23.58
N GLU A 16 -4.24 -21.73 22.58
CA GLU A 16 -3.41 -20.53 22.67
C GLU A 16 -4.30 -19.28 22.77
N ARG A 17 -3.91 -18.32 23.61
CA ARG A 17 -4.68 -17.07 23.77
C ARG A 17 -4.70 -16.28 22.46
N PRO A 18 -5.88 -15.83 21.97
CA PRO A 18 -5.96 -14.94 20.82
C PRO A 18 -5.46 -13.52 21.18
N LEU A 19 -5.05 -12.76 20.17
CA LEU A 19 -4.76 -11.34 20.32
C LEU A 19 -6.07 -10.59 20.63
N ASP A 20 -6.03 -9.71 21.62
CA ASP A 20 -7.20 -8.98 22.11
C ASP A 20 -6.84 -7.51 22.34
N ALA A 21 -7.30 -6.65 21.42
CA ALA A 21 -7.04 -5.22 21.47
C ALA A 21 -7.69 -4.53 22.68
N SER A 22 -8.78 -5.09 23.23
CA SER A 22 -9.45 -4.52 24.42
C SER A 22 -8.59 -4.57 25.69
N LYS A 23 -7.50 -5.35 25.65
CA LYS A 23 -6.52 -5.47 26.73
C LYS A 23 -5.30 -4.54 26.57
N LEU A 24 -5.32 -3.61 25.62
CA LEU A 24 -4.21 -2.69 25.35
C LEU A 24 -3.76 -1.96 26.62
N ILE A 25 -2.48 -2.11 26.94
CA ILE A 25 -1.82 -1.39 28.03
C ILE A 25 -1.20 -0.12 27.45
N VAL A 26 -1.56 1.05 27.99
CA VAL A 26 -1.15 2.34 27.45
C VAL A 26 -0.16 3.02 28.39
N THR A 27 1.06 3.24 27.91
CA THR A 27 2.11 4.02 28.56
C THR A 27 2.51 5.18 27.65
N LYS A 28 2.19 6.41 28.06
CA LYS A 28 2.50 7.61 27.26
C LYS A 28 3.90 8.13 27.57
N THR A 29 4.58 8.72 26.58
CA THR A 29 5.81 9.48 26.81
C THR A 29 5.54 10.77 27.59
N ASP A 30 6.45 11.14 28.49
CA ASP A 30 6.46 12.43 29.17
C ASP A 30 7.18 13.52 28.36
N LYS A 31 7.86 13.13 27.27
CA LYS A 31 8.70 14.01 26.45
C LYS A 31 8.37 13.78 24.97
N PRO A 32 7.27 14.38 24.47
CA PRO A 32 6.93 14.29 23.06
C PRO A 32 7.94 15.04 22.20
N ASN A 33 8.23 14.52 21.02
CA ASN A 33 9.07 15.18 20.02
C ASN A 33 8.30 16.33 19.35
N PRO A 34 9.00 17.37 18.86
CA PRO A 34 8.35 18.39 18.06
C PRO A 34 7.81 17.77 16.76
N ILE A 35 6.58 18.13 16.40
CA ILE A 35 5.98 17.73 15.14
C ILE A 35 6.83 18.35 14.00
N PRO A 36 7.34 17.56 13.04
CA PRO A 36 8.10 18.09 11.92
C PRO A 36 7.26 19.07 11.09
N GLU A 37 7.88 20.18 10.68
CA GLU A 37 7.25 21.13 9.77
C GLU A 37 6.95 20.47 8.40
N PRO A 38 5.83 20.81 7.76
CA PRO A 38 5.53 20.36 6.40
C PRO A 38 6.68 20.65 5.43
N GLY A 39 7.09 19.66 4.64
CA GLY A 39 8.17 19.80 3.66
C GLY A 39 9.58 19.91 4.25
N SER A 40 9.75 19.72 5.56
CA SER A 40 11.07 19.72 6.21
C SER A 40 11.96 18.57 5.71
N ALA A 41 13.29 18.75 5.82
CA ALA A 41 14.25 17.72 5.44
C ALA A 41 14.07 16.40 6.22
N ALA A 42 13.60 16.47 7.47
CA ALA A 42 13.30 15.29 8.28
C ALA A 42 12.13 14.48 7.71
N LEU A 43 11.10 15.15 7.20
CA LEU A 43 9.97 14.50 6.53
C LEU A 43 10.42 13.85 5.21
N TRP A 44 11.25 14.55 4.41
CA TRP A 44 11.81 14.00 3.17
C TRP A 44 12.77 12.83 3.38
N ALA A 45 13.52 12.84 4.48
CA ALA A 45 14.41 11.75 4.86
C ALA A 45 13.65 10.53 5.41
N GLN A 46 12.35 10.65 5.68
CA GLN A 46 11.48 9.58 6.20
C GLN A 46 12.04 8.95 7.48
N ASN A 47 12.70 9.74 8.32
CA ASN A 47 13.34 9.28 9.55
C ASN A 47 12.72 9.88 10.82
N ALA A 48 11.63 10.64 10.68
CA ALA A 48 10.82 11.09 11.79
C ALA A 48 9.81 9.98 12.15
N CYS A 49 9.82 9.54 13.41
CA CYS A 49 8.87 8.57 13.95
C CYS A 49 7.90 9.26 14.92
N CYS A 50 6.73 8.65 15.10
CA CYS A 50 5.81 9.04 16.17
C CYS A 50 6.42 8.78 17.56
N ASP A 51 5.87 9.44 18.57
CA ASP A 51 6.34 9.35 19.96
C ASP A 51 6.15 7.98 20.63
N HIS A 52 5.28 7.15 20.06
CA HIS A 52 4.89 5.85 20.61
C HIS A 52 4.99 4.75 19.55
N MET A 53 5.16 3.53 20.02
CA MET A 53 5.08 2.30 19.23
C MET A 53 4.14 1.30 19.91
N VAL A 54 3.58 0.38 19.13
CA VAL A 54 2.77 -0.72 19.63
C VAL A 54 3.55 -2.02 19.51
N THR A 55 3.58 -2.81 20.59
CA THR A 55 4.21 -4.13 20.63
C THR A 55 3.23 -5.19 21.13
N ALA A 56 3.25 -6.37 20.54
CA ALA A 56 2.48 -7.52 21.00
C ALA A 56 3.36 -8.76 21.00
N ARG A 57 3.50 -9.44 22.15
CA ARG A 57 4.31 -10.66 22.27
C ARG A 57 3.44 -11.89 22.08
N TRP A 58 3.96 -12.86 21.35
CA TRP A 58 3.39 -14.20 21.24
C TRP A 58 4.40 -15.24 21.74
N THR A 59 3.92 -16.21 22.51
CA THR A 59 4.73 -17.31 23.04
C THR A 59 4.06 -18.65 22.73
N ALA A 60 4.81 -19.58 22.12
CA ALA A 60 4.32 -20.90 21.76
C ALA A 60 3.74 -21.65 22.98
N GLY A 61 2.54 -22.22 22.82
CA GLY A 61 1.81 -22.91 23.88
C GLY A 61 1.09 -21.99 24.87
N GLN A 62 1.29 -20.67 24.79
CA GLN A 62 0.57 -19.68 25.60
C GLN A 62 -0.31 -18.75 24.75
N GLY A 63 0.11 -18.44 23.53
CA GLY A 63 -0.53 -17.47 22.65
C GLY A 63 -0.06 -16.05 22.90
N TRP A 64 -0.95 -15.10 22.60
CA TRP A 64 -0.69 -13.67 22.72
C TRP A 64 -0.73 -13.17 24.18
N GLU A 65 0.15 -12.22 24.47
CA GLU A 65 0.10 -11.33 25.64
C GLU A 65 -0.76 -10.09 25.33
N ALA A 66 -1.05 -9.29 26.35
CA ALA A 66 -1.72 -8.00 26.13
C ALA A 66 -0.83 -7.10 25.26
N PRO A 67 -1.37 -6.45 24.22
CA PRO A 67 -0.59 -5.49 23.44
C PRO A 67 -0.25 -4.26 24.31
N GLU A 68 0.87 -3.62 23.99
CA GLU A 68 1.39 -2.47 24.73
C GLU A 68 1.62 -1.31 23.77
N LEU A 69 1.01 -0.16 24.05
CA LEU A 69 1.40 1.14 23.49
C LEU A 69 2.40 1.75 24.46
N GLN A 70 3.62 1.98 23.99
CA GLN A 70 4.74 2.47 24.81
C GLN A 70 5.52 3.56 24.07
N PRO A 71 6.33 4.37 24.79
CA PRO A 71 7.22 5.32 24.13
C PRO A 71 8.11 4.63 23.08
N TYR A 72 8.32 5.28 21.95
CA TYR A 72 9.16 4.77 20.89
C TYR A 72 10.60 4.55 21.40
N GLY A 73 11.21 3.41 21.05
CA GLY A 73 12.56 3.07 21.47
C GLY A 73 13.08 1.77 20.87
N ASP A 74 14.31 1.42 21.23
CA ASP A 74 14.99 0.23 20.70
C ASP A 74 14.28 -1.07 21.08
N ILE A 75 14.24 -2.02 20.14
CA ILE A 75 13.69 -3.36 20.37
C ILE A 75 14.82 -4.27 20.85
N SER A 76 14.72 -4.73 22.11
CA SER A 76 15.64 -5.72 22.66
C SER A 76 15.30 -7.12 22.14
N ILE A 77 16.20 -7.70 21.35
CA ILE A 77 16.01 -9.01 20.71
C ILE A 77 17.25 -9.89 20.89
N SER A 78 17.03 -11.20 21.01
CA SER A 78 18.13 -12.18 21.04
C SER A 78 18.95 -12.08 19.76
N PRO A 79 20.29 -12.08 19.83
CA PRO A 79 21.14 -12.16 18.64
C PRO A 79 20.90 -13.41 17.79
N ALA A 80 20.28 -14.46 18.35
CA ALA A 80 19.93 -15.70 17.65
C ALA A 80 18.48 -15.69 17.09
N ALA A 81 17.79 -14.55 17.12
CA ALA A 81 16.40 -14.48 16.67
C ALA A 81 16.28 -14.77 15.16
N SER A 82 15.29 -15.59 14.81
CA SER A 82 15.09 -16.07 13.44
C SER A 82 14.88 -14.94 12.41
N CYS A 83 14.27 -13.81 12.81
CA CYS A 83 14.11 -12.66 11.92
C CYS A 83 15.46 -12.07 11.46
N LEU A 84 16.53 -12.18 12.27
CA LEU A 84 17.85 -11.67 11.94
C LEU A 84 18.66 -12.61 11.05
N HIS A 85 18.43 -13.93 11.13
CA HIS A 85 19.23 -14.93 10.42
C HIS A 85 18.54 -15.49 9.18
N TYR A 86 17.21 -15.61 9.24
CA TYR A 86 16.41 -16.33 8.26
C TYR A 86 15.24 -15.49 7.71
N ALA A 87 15.24 -14.18 7.98
CA ALA A 87 14.23 -13.24 7.50
C ALA A 87 12.78 -13.68 7.79
N THR A 88 12.54 -14.35 8.93
CA THR A 88 11.18 -14.69 9.38
C THR A 88 10.49 -13.45 9.94
N GLN A 89 10.11 -12.55 9.04
CA GLN A 89 9.48 -11.28 9.31
C GLN A 89 8.61 -10.86 8.13
N CYS A 90 7.55 -10.12 8.41
CA CYS A 90 6.71 -9.46 7.42
C CYS A 90 6.39 -8.05 7.92
N PHE A 91 6.05 -7.15 7.01
CA PHE A 91 5.63 -5.80 7.34
C PHE A 91 4.43 -5.43 6.47
N GLU A 92 3.66 -4.47 6.96
CA GLU A 92 2.58 -3.83 6.22
C GLU A 92 2.84 -2.32 6.15
N GLY A 93 2.25 -1.66 5.16
CA GLY A 93 2.40 -0.23 4.96
C GLY A 93 1.06 0.42 4.67
N MET A 94 0.60 1.28 5.58
CA MET A 94 -0.63 2.05 5.46
C MET A 94 -0.44 3.50 5.86
N GLU A 95 -1.31 4.37 5.35
CA GLU A 95 -1.28 5.80 5.62
C GLU A 95 -2.56 6.24 6.32
N LEU A 96 -2.45 7.26 7.18
CA LEU A 96 -3.57 7.92 7.83
C LEU A 96 -3.62 9.37 7.35
N TYR A 97 -4.76 9.77 6.81
CA TYR A 97 -4.98 11.11 6.30
C TYR A 97 -5.85 11.92 7.26
N GLN A 98 -5.39 13.13 7.60
CA GLN A 98 -6.21 14.08 8.33
C GLN A 98 -7.27 14.68 7.39
N THR A 99 -8.54 14.57 7.77
CA THR A 99 -9.65 15.20 7.05
C THR A 99 -9.81 16.64 7.52
N PHE A 100 -10.14 17.56 6.61
CA PHE A 100 -10.38 18.97 6.95
C PHE A 100 -11.89 19.23 7.02
N PRO A 101 -12.46 19.61 8.18
CA PRO A 101 -13.91 19.68 8.34
C PRO A 101 -14.60 20.79 7.53
N THR A 102 -13.89 21.70 6.87
CA THR A 102 -14.49 22.67 5.94
C THR A 102 -13.49 23.16 4.89
N ARG A 103 -13.94 23.22 3.63
CA ARG A 103 -13.24 23.80 2.46
C ARG A 103 -12.60 25.16 2.78
N LEU A 104 -11.28 25.19 2.83
CA LEU A 104 -10.48 26.27 2.25
C LEU A 104 -9.69 25.66 1.09
N PRO A 105 -9.71 26.23 -0.12
CA PRO A 105 -9.01 25.66 -1.26
C PRO A 105 -7.50 25.91 -1.08
N TYR A 106 -6.86 25.10 -0.25
CA TYR A 106 -5.42 24.92 -0.34
C TYR A 106 -5.17 24.00 -1.52
N HIS A 107 -4.81 24.60 -2.65
CA HIS A 107 -4.11 23.89 -3.71
C HIS A 107 -2.80 23.39 -3.09
N PHE A 108 -2.73 22.11 -2.73
CA PHE A 108 -1.44 21.43 -2.73
C PHE A 108 -0.93 21.54 -4.17
N THR A 109 0.03 22.42 -4.42
CA THR A 109 0.80 22.32 -5.64
C THR A 109 1.53 20.99 -5.57
N ASP A 110 1.44 20.22 -6.65
CA ASP A 110 2.00 18.87 -6.85
C ASP A 110 3.53 18.82 -6.71
N ASP A 111 4.16 19.94 -6.33
CA ASP A 111 5.61 20.15 -6.27
C ASP A 111 6.31 19.27 -5.24
N ALA A 112 5.61 18.84 -4.18
CA ALA A 112 6.19 17.91 -3.21
C ALA A 112 6.35 16.50 -3.81
N LEU A 113 5.38 16.03 -4.59
CA LEU A 113 5.44 14.68 -5.18
C LEU A 113 6.29 14.62 -6.46
N ASN A 114 6.75 15.76 -6.98
CA ASN A 114 7.53 15.89 -8.22
C ASN A 114 9.05 15.95 -8.00
N GLY A 115 9.54 15.73 -6.78
CA GLY A 115 10.98 15.67 -6.50
C GLY A 115 11.64 14.54 -7.28
N GLY A 116 12.44 14.86 -8.30
CA GLY A 116 13.03 13.89 -9.23
C GLY A 116 13.61 12.65 -8.56
N PHE A 117 13.07 11.49 -8.92
CA PHE A 117 13.39 10.21 -8.29
C PHE A 117 14.39 9.39 -9.14
N PRO A 118 15.23 8.57 -8.49
CA PRO A 118 16.09 7.61 -9.19
C PRO A 118 15.24 6.53 -9.90
N ARG A 119 15.83 5.93 -10.96
CA ARG A 119 15.26 4.81 -11.74
C ARG A 119 14.54 3.80 -10.83
N THR A 120 13.25 3.58 -11.07
CA THR A 120 12.46 2.49 -10.48
C THR A 120 12.88 1.15 -11.07
N SER A 121 12.75 0.09 -10.28
CA SER A 121 13.07 -1.28 -10.70
C SER A 121 11.98 -1.84 -11.62
N PRO A 122 12.28 -2.74 -12.57
CA PRO A 122 11.28 -3.34 -13.47
C PRO A 122 10.17 -4.14 -12.78
N GLU A 123 10.37 -4.53 -11.50
CA GLU A 123 9.35 -5.16 -10.66
C GLU A 123 8.25 -4.18 -10.17
N ASP A 124 8.35 -2.90 -10.50
CA ASP A 124 7.33 -1.89 -10.23
C ASP A 124 6.24 -1.91 -11.30
N PHE A 125 5.05 -2.34 -10.87
CA PHE A 125 3.88 -2.64 -11.70
C PHE A 125 3.62 -1.67 -12.86
N CYS A 126 3.27 -2.23 -14.02
CA CYS A 126 2.79 -1.48 -15.18
C CYS A 126 1.33 -1.85 -15.44
N ILE A 127 0.42 -0.90 -15.27
CA ILE A 127 -0.86 -0.93 -15.98
C ILE A 127 -0.61 -0.30 -17.33
N PHE A 128 -0.78 -1.08 -18.40
CA PHE A 128 -1.19 -0.52 -19.68
C PHE A 128 -2.68 -0.13 -19.54
N ALA A 129 -3.16 0.93 -20.18
CA ALA A 129 -4.59 1.29 -20.17
C ALA A 129 -5.56 0.21 -20.69
N ARG A 130 -5.11 -1.04 -20.92
CA ARG A 130 -5.96 -2.23 -20.97
C ARG A 130 -5.44 -3.43 -20.17
N LEU A 131 -4.22 -3.45 -19.61
CA LEU A 131 -3.57 -4.66 -19.09
C LEU A 131 -2.85 -4.40 -17.76
N SER A 132 -3.24 -5.09 -16.69
CA SER A 132 -2.47 -5.25 -15.45
C SER A 132 -1.91 -6.66 -15.36
N SER A 133 -0.73 -6.86 -14.75
CA SER A 133 -0.17 -8.20 -14.54
C SER A 133 -1.12 -9.06 -13.71
N ALA A 134 -1.40 -10.28 -14.14
CA ALA A 134 -2.27 -11.21 -13.43
C ALA A 134 -1.66 -11.69 -12.10
N LEU A 135 -2.51 -12.01 -11.12
CA LEU A 135 -2.12 -12.50 -9.78
C LEU A 135 -2.01 -14.03 -9.69
N ASP A 136 -2.28 -14.76 -10.78
CA ASP A 136 -2.38 -16.21 -10.82
C ASP A 136 -1.07 -16.93 -10.46
N ASP A 137 0.06 -16.34 -10.84
CA ASP A 137 1.39 -16.92 -10.59
C ASP A 137 1.96 -16.61 -9.19
N LYS A 138 1.28 -15.78 -8.38
CA LYS A 138 1.76 -15.34 -7.04
C LYS A 138 3.14 -14.68 -7.03
N ILE A 139 3.59 -14.18 -8.18
CA ILE A 139 4.82 -13.40 -8.34
C ILE A 139 4.58 -11.90 -8.11
N ILE A 140 3.32 -11.48 -8.28
CA ILE A 140 2.87 -10.10 -8.11
C ILE A 140 2.24 -9.99 -6.73
N LEU A 141 2.70 -9.01 -5.94
CA LEU A 141 2.03 -8.64 -4.71
C LEU A 141 0.65 -8.03 -5.03
N GLU A 142 -0.38 -8.50 -4.33
CA GLU A 142 -1.72 -7.91 -4.37
C GLU A 142 -1.73 -6.61 -3.56
N GLY A 143 -1.08 -5.58 -4.08
CA GLY A 143 -1.02 -4.27 -3.44
C GLY A 143 -2.37 -3.58 -3.50
N ILE A 144 -2.86 -3.00 -2.42
CA ILE A 144 -4.26 -2.55 -2.46
C ILE A 144 -4.48 -1.31 -3.33
N THR A 145 -3.48 -0.43 -3.50
CA THR A 145 -3.57 0.66 -4.50
C THR A 145 -3.86 0.11 -5.90
N ARG A 146 -3.34 -1.08 -6.24
CA ARG A 146 -3.70 -1.80 -7.48
C ARG A 146 -5.19 -2.03 -7.58
N GLN A 147 -5.73 -2.64 -6.53
CA GLN A 147 -7.11 -3.06 -6.47
C GLN A 147 -8.03 -1.84 -6.55
N SER A 148 -7.75 -0.79 -5.77
CA SER A 148 -8.49 0.47 -5.81
C SER A 148 -8.48 1.12 -7.20
N VAL A 149 -7.33 1.14 -7.89
CA VAL A 149 -7.20 1.68 -9.24
C VAL A 149 -8.03 0.86 -10.23
N LEU A 150 -7.91 -0.47 -10.20
CA LEU A 150 -8.67 -1.36 -11.09
C LEU A 150 -10.18 -1.23 -10.86
N ASP A 151 -10.62 -1.14 -9.60
CA ASP A 151 -12.03 -1.00 -9.25
C ASP A 151 -12.59 0.36 -9.68
N ARG A 152 -11.81 1.44 -9.55
CA ARG A 152 -12.20 2.77 -10.07
C ARG A 152 -12.21 2.82 -11.59
N ALA A 153 -11.23 2.21 -12.25
CA ALA A 153 -11.22 2.12 -13.70
C ALA A 153 -12.43 1.32 -14.22
N ARG A 154 -12.75 0.17 -13.61
CA ARG A 154 -13.91 -0.65 -13.98
C ARG A 154 -15.24 0.04 -13.73
N SER A 155 -15.37 0.80 -12.65
CA SER A 155 -16.65 1.44 -12.28
C SER A 155 -16.90 2.76 -13.01
N LYS A 156 -15.87 3.60 -13.19
CA LYS A 156 -16.01 4.96 -13.72
C LYS A 156 -15.51 5.13 -15.16
N LEU A 157 -14.74 4.17 -15.70
CA LEU A 157 -14.17 4.23 -17.05
C LEU A 157 -14.61 3.06 -17.96
N SER A 158 -15.56 2.22 -17.53
CA SER A 158 -16.03 1.06 -18.31
C SER A 158 -16.53 1.40 -19.71
N ASP A 159 -17.12 2.58 -19.89
CA ASP A 159 -17.64 3.03 -21.20
C ASP A 159 -16.52 3.39 -22.19
N ASN A 160 -15.31 3.69 -21.69
CA ASN A 160 -14.19 4.20 -22.48
C ASN A 160 -12.99 3.24 -22.52
N ILE A 161 -12.84 2.39 -21.50
CA ILE A 161 -11.64 1.58 -21.29
C ILE A 161 -12.04 0.16 -20.84
N GLU A 162 -11.48 -0.83 -21.54
CA GLU A 162 -11.52 -2.23 -21.12
C GLU A 162 -10.37 -2.51 -20.14
N VAL A 163 -10.68 -2.95 -18.92
CA VAL A 163 -9.68 -3.30 -17.90
C VAL A 163 -9.43 -4.81 -17.91
N VAL A 164 -8.29 -5.24 -18.47
CA VAL A 164 -7.88 -6.64 -18.54
C VAL A 164 -6.74 -6.91 -17.55
N GLU A 165 -6.77 -8.04 -16.88
CA GLU A 165 -5.63 -8.58 -16.13
C GLU A 165 -5.04 -9.74 -16.93
N ALA A 166 -3.79 -9.61 -17.39
CA ALA A 166 -3.14 -10.63 -18.21
C ALA A 166 -1.62 -10.59 -18.08
N LYS A 167 -1.00 -11.73 -18.38
CA LYS A 167 0.46 -11.82 -18.51
C LYS A 167 0.89 -11.11 -19.79
N PHE A 168 1.93 -10.29 -19.69
CA PHE A 168 2.56 -9.64 -20.82
C PHE A 168 4.08 -9.79 -20.73
N THR A 169 4.73 -9.76 -21.88
CA THR A 169 6.19 -9.78 -22.00
C THR A 169 6.65 -8.48 -22.65
N MET A 170 7.93 -8.14 -22.53
CA MET A 170 8.50 -6.98 -23.24
C MET A 170 8.32 -7.07 -24.76
N VAL A 171 8.33 -8.28 -25.33
CA VAL A 171 8.06 -8.50 -26.76
C VAL A 171 6.62 -8.11 -27.08
N THR A 172 5.65 -8.65 -26.34
CA THR A 172 4.23 -8.30 -26.52
C THR A 172 3.97 -6.81 -26.31
N TYR A 173 4.63 -6.22 -25.31
CA TYR A 173 4.60 -4.79 -25.03
C TYR A 173 5.08 -3.99 -26.24
N SER A 174 6.27 -4.31 -26.77
CA SER A 174 6.85 -3.61 -27.92
C SER A 174 6.03 -3.78 -29.20
N CYS A 175 5.42 -4.94 -29.44
CA CYS A 175 4.55 -5.17 -30.59
C CYS A 175 3.27 -4.34 -30.50
N LYS A 176 2.65 -4.28 -29.32
CA LYS A 176 1.44 -3.46 -29.10
C LYS A 176 1.75 -1.96 -29.15
N TRP A 177 2.92 -1.53 -28.67
CA TRP A 177 3.29 -0.12 -28.72
C TRP A 177 3.55 0.40 -30.14
N ASN A 178 4.15 -0.44 -30.99
CA ASN A 178 4.39 -0.08 -32.39
C ASN A 178 3.13 -0.17 -33.27
N ASP A 179 1.99 -0.58 -32.73
CA ASP A 179 0.73 -0.65 -33.43
C ASP A 179 0.01 0.72 -33.36
N PRO A 180 -0.22 1.40 -34.51
CA PRO A 180 -0.86 2.71 -34.55
C PRO A 180 -2.29 2.74 -33.97
N GLU A 181 -2.97 1.59 -33.93
CA GLU A 181 -4.32 1.47 -33.36
C GLU A 181 -4.31 1.24 -31.85
N SER A 182 -3.13 0.92 -31.29
CA SER A 182 -2.94 0.62 -29.88
C SER A 182 -2.44 1.84 -29.11
N SER A 183 -3.36 2.64 -28.57
CA SER A 183 -3.05 3.68 -27.58
C SER A 183 -3.17 3.14 -26.16
N GLY A 184 -2.12 3.25 -25.35
CA GLY A 184 -2.13 2.80 -23.97
C GLY A 184 -1.32 3.70 -23.05
N ILE A 185 -1.75 3.80 -21.79
CA ILE A 185 -1.06 4.54 -20.73
C ILE A 185 -0.32 3.52 -19.88
N ALA A 186 0.96 3.72 -19.61
CA ALA A 186 1.72 2.91 -18.67
C ALA A 186 1.77 3.60 -17.30
N MET A 187 1.38 2.91 -16.24
CA MET A 187 1.31 3.48 -14.90
C MET A 187 1.80 2.52 -13.82
N ALA A 188 2.53 3.04 -12.84
CA ALA A 188 2.87 2.35 -11.60
C ALA A 188 2.06 2.90 -10.44
N TYR A 189 1.83 2.07 -9.41
CA TYR A 189 1.10 2.47 -8.20
C TYR A 189 1.70 1.79 -6.97
N ARG A 190 1.78 2.55 -5.86
CA ARG A 190 2.31 2.14 -4.55
C ARG A 190 1.70 3.03 -3.48
N THR A 191 1.48 2.55 -2.26
CA THR A 191 0.90 3.34 -1.16
C THR A 191 1.62 4.68 -0.95
N GLN A 192 2.95 4.67 -0.91
CA GLN A 192 3.79 5.84 -0.63
C GLN A 192 3.68 6.98 -1.64
N PHE A 193 3.28 6.67 -2.87
CA PHE A 193 3.40 7.62 -3.97
C PHE A 193 2.17 7.63 -4.91
N PHE A 194 1.24 6.73 -4.62
CA PHE A 194 -0.06 6.55 -5.22
C PHE A 194 -0.05 6.09 -6.68
N ILE A 195 0.21 6.98 -7.64
CA ILE A 195 0.12 6.71 -9.08
C ILE A 195 1.21 7.48 -9.83
N PHE A 196 2.02 6.78 -10.65
CA PHE A 196 3.05 7.36 -11.52
C PHE A 196 2.78 7.04 -12.97
N PRO A 197 2.66 8.06 -13.84
CA PRO A 197 2.78 7.84 -15.26
C PRO A 197 4.22 7.46 -15.61
N ILE A 198 4.39 6.43 -16.44
CA ILE A 198 5.69 6.01 -16.96
C ILE A 198 5.85 6.62 -18.35
N SER A 199 6.96 7.32 -18.58
CA SER A 199 7.23 8.04 -19.84
C SER A 199 8.30 7.38 -20.71
N VAL A 200 9.20 6.58 -20.14
CA VAL A 200 10.26 5.90 -20.89
C VAL A 200 10.53 4.52 -20.30
N ILE A 201 10.66 3.50 -21.16
CA ILE A 201 11.15 2.17 -20.77
C ILE A 201 12.45 1.89 -21.51
N GLY A 202 13.54 1.74 -20.75
CA GLY A 202 14.84 1.34 -21.28
C GLY A 202 14.97 -0.18 -21.37
N LEU A 203 15.16 -0.72 -22.59
CA LEU A 203 15.34 -2.15 -22.84
C LEU A 203 16.48 -2.38 -23.83
N GLU A 204 17.44 -3.24 -23.48
CA GLU A 204 18.56 -3.62 -24.36
C GLU A 204 19.34 -2.42 -24.95
N GLY A 205 19.52 -1.36 -24.16
CA GLY A 205 20.22 -0.15 -24.61
C GLY A 205 19.40 0.76 -25.53
N ARG A 206 18.10 0.50 -25.69
CA ARG A 206 17.14 1.37 -26.39
C ARG A 206 16.14 1.95 -25.40
N ASP A 207 15.90 3.24 -25.51
CA ASP A 207 14.83 3.92 -24.79
C ASP A 207 13.58 3.90 -25.66
N MET A 208 12.53 3.26 -25.15
CA MET A 208 11.19 3.33 -25.75
C MET A 208 10.46 4.49 -25.09
N ASP A 209 10.25 5.56 -25.87
CA ASP A 209 9.41 6.67 -25.48
C ASP A 209 7.96 6.19 -25.45
N ILE A 210 7.39 6.18 -24.25
CA ILE A 210 6.00 5.86 -23.97
C ILE A 210 5.25 7.09 -23.45
N SER A 211 5.83 8.27 -23.67
CA SER A 211 5.24 9.53 -23.29
C SER A 211 3.88 9.71 -23.99
N LEU A 212 2.98 10.29 -23.22
CA LEU A 212 1.53 10.36 -23.42
C LEU A 212 1.09 11.24 -24.60
N GLN A 213 1.97 11.52 -25.57
CA GLN A 213 1.69 12.50 -26.61
C GLN A 213 0.63 11.97 -27.59
N GLY A 214 -0.58 12.52 -27.49
CA GLY A 214 -1.52 12.59 -28.62
C GLY A 214 -2.80 11.77 -28.55
N SER A 215 -3.18 11.17 -27.40
CA SER A 215 -4.49 10.50 -27.26
C SER A 215 -5.38 11.17 -26.21
N VAL A 216 -6.68 11.28 -26.50
CA VAL A 216 -7.69 11.88 -25.61
C VAL A 216 -7.79 11.16 -24.26
N LEU A 217 -7.32 9.91 -24.18
CA LEU A 217 -7.24 9.12 -22.96
C LEU A 217 -5.93 9.36 -22.18
N SER A 218 -4.83 9.72 -22.86
CA SER A 218 -3.49 9.82 -22.28
C SER A 218 -3.27 11.11 -21.49
N ASP A 219 -3.97 12.19 -21.82
CA ASP A 219 -3.93 13.44 -21.06
C ASP A 219 -4.94 13.41 -19.91
N GLY A 220 -4.57 12.72 -18.82
CA GLY A 220 -5.22 12.93 -17.52
C GLY A 220 -6.05 11.77 -16.97
N CYS A 221 -6.07 10.58 -17.58
CA CYS A 221 -6.64 9.39 -16.92
C CYS A 221 -5.94 9.10 -15.57
N ALA A 222 -4.60 9.18 -15.56
CA ALA A 222 -3.80 9.03 -14.35
C ALA A 222 -4.17 10.05 -13.27
N GLU A 223 -4.22 11.33 -13.65
CA GLU A 223 -4.61 12.42 -12.75
C GLU A 223 -6.07 12.33 -12.30
N THR A 224 -6.95 11.82 -13.14
CA THR A 224 -8.37 11.63 -12.82
C THR A 224 -8.53 10.54 -11.76
N ILE A 225 -7.88 9.39 -11.94
CA ILE A 225 -7.91 8.29 -10.96
C ILE A 225 -7.24 8.73 -9.66
N LYS A 226 -6.10 9.42 -9.73
CA LYS A 226 -5.42 10.03 -8.57
C LYS A 226 -6.36 11.00 -7.84
N GLY A 227 -7.09 11.84 -8.58
CA GLY A 227 -8.08 12.77 -8.05
C GLY A 227 -9.22 12.09 -7.29
N TRP A 228 -9.83 11.04 -7.86
CA TRP A 228 -10.90 10.29 -7.20
C TRP A 228 -10.45 9.67 -5.89
N LEU A 229 -9.26 9.09 -5.87
CA LEU A 229 -8.75 8.42 -4.69
C LEU A 229 -8.33 9.43 -3.61
N ARG A 230 -7.75 10.57 -4.00
CA ARG A 230 -7.51 11.70 -3.10
C ARG A 230 -8.81 12.19 -2.46
N ASP A 231 -9.88 12.27 -3.24
CA ASP A 231 -11.17 12.72 -2.70
C ASP A 231 -11.71 11.76 -1.62
N ILE A 232 -11.47 10.45 -1.74
CA ILE A 232 -11.79 9.50 -0.66
C ILE A 232 -10.88 9.72 0.56
N MET A 233 -9.56 9.77 0.36
CA MET A 233 -8.57 9.86 1.44
C MET A 233 -8.79 11.06 2.35
N PHE A 234 -9.05 12.22 1.76
CA PHE A 234 -9.22 13.47 2.49
C PHE A 234 -10.69 13.72 2.89
N GLY A 235 -11.58 12.76 2.64
CA GLY A 235 -12.99 12.83 3.07
C GLY A 235 -13.88 13.74 2.21
N ASN A 236 -13.49 14.07 0.98
CA ASN A 236 -14.33 14.79 0.02
C ASN A 236 -15.40 13.88 -0.61
N GLU A 237 -15.13 12.56 -0.72
CA GLU A 237 -16.06 11.52 -1.19
C GLU A 237 -16.20 10.46 -0.09
N ALA A 238 -17.42 10.25 0.43
CA ALA A 238 -17.67 9.15 1.36
C ALA A 238 -17.58 7.81 0.62
N HIS A 239 -16.80 6.87 1.15
CA HIS A 239 -16.61 5.56 0.53
C HIS A 239 -16.51 4.43 1.58
N GLU A 240 -16.87 3.21 1.21
CA GLU A 240 -16.74 2.04 2.10
C GLU A 240 -15.28 1.71 2.46
N TRP A 241 -14.33 2.22 1.67
CA TRP A 241 -12.88 2.06 1.91
C TRP A 241 -12.37 2.99 3.01
N SER A 242 -13.11 4.07 3.33
CA SER A 242 -12.70 5.03 4.36
C SER A 242 -13.36 4.69 5.70
N VAL A 243 -12.54 4.47 6.72
CA VAL A 243 -12.98 4.37 8.13
C VAL A 243 -12.49 5.60 8.87
N THR A 244 -13.41 6.29 9.55
CA THR A 244 -13.12 7.48 10.36
C THR A 244 -12.97 7.08 11.83
N ALA A 245 -11.90 7.51 12.51
CA ALA A 245 -11.91 7.56 13.98
C ALA A 245 -12.14 8.99 14.47
N GLU A 246 -12.80 9.09 15.61
CA GLU A 246 -13.03 10.35 16.30
C GLU A 246 -11.82 10.73 17.16
N GLU A 247 -11.37 11.98 17.01
CA GLU A 247 -10.33 12.56 17.84
C GLU A 247 -10.92 12.91 19.22
N GLY A 248 -10.80 12.00 20.20
CA GLY A 248 -11.32 12.24 21.56
C GLY A 248 -11.49 11.03 22.47
N GLN A 249 -11.48 9.81 21.93
CA GLN A 249 -11.35 8.59 22.73
C GLN A 249 -9.91 8.10 22.64
N ALA A 250 -9.20 8.21 23.77
CA ALA A 250 -7.82 7.75 23.85
C ALA A 250 -7.71 6.27 23.43
N ALA A 251 -6.84 6.04 22.45
CA ALA A 251 -6.24 4.74 22.10
C ALA A 251 -6.99 3.79 21.15
N ASP A 252 -7.80 4.28 20.22
CA ASP A 252 -8.17 3.49 19.04
C ASP A 252 -7.52 4.08 17.78
N ILE A 253 -6.37 3.52 17.45
CA ILE A 253 -5.57 3.86 16.27
C ILE A 253 -6.32 3.40 15.01
N VAL A 254 -6.52 4.33 14.08
CA VAL A 254 -7.10 4.08 12.75
C VAL A 254 -6.12 3.24 11.93
N LEU A 255 -6.52 2.02 11.59
CA LEU A 255 -5.86 1.24 10.55
C LEU A 255 -6.67 1.42 9.27
N GLN A 256 -6.09 2.06 8.26
CA GLN A 256 -6.59 1.88 6.90
C GLN A 256 -5.83 0.70 6.30
N THR A 257 -6.50 -0.43 6.11
CA THR A 257 -6.27 -1.17 4.87
C THR A 257 -6.97 -0.36 3.78
N VAL A 258 -6.28 0.65 3.23
CA VAL A 258 -6.45 0.94 1.80
C VAL A 258 -5.62 -0.11 1.16
#